data_AF-A0A109FN37-F1
#
_entry.id   AF-A0A109FN37-F1
#
_cell.length_a   1.000
_cell.length_b   1.000
_cell.length_c   1.000
_cell.angle_alpha   90.00
_cell.angle_beta   90.00
_cell.angle_gamma   90.00
#
_symmetry.space_group_name_H-M   'P 1'
#
loop_
_entity.id
_entity.type
_entity.pdbx_description
1 polymer ?
#
loop_
_entity_poly.entity_id
_entity_poly.type
_entity_poly.pdbx_seq_one_letter_code
_entity_poly.pdbx_strand_id
1 'polypeptide(L)'
;MLPGNLLGRIRLCSRCLPTPSKRFASSSPRPASIPHPVLGLSAVLNAPEAVKTNLRQRKYPLDPNQVDALRQMELEAAQLRKDLQAARERRNAVSLAPKDDVEARKAASEVKKLIKQIEPKLSALTKDIQSIALQLPNMSHPDVPVGDETSARLVRRLGSTPKAAAAEDAPTAEPERDHLALSSASNLAWTDFPASSITTGSSWPLLLNEGALLEMALTNYAMSVALSHGFTPTLTPDVVRSDVSERCGFRPRDGEAQQTYFLSDGGSTSALCLAGTAEIPLVAMSAGQTFRADQLPLKHVALGRAFRAEAGARGADSRGLYRVHQFSKVEMVILCAEEQSDAILEELRAVQEEILGALGLSLRVLDMPTEELGASAHRKYDIEAWMPGRGKWGELSSASNCTDFQSRRLGIRYRPSHAPSSGEASADASTSAAAVRSSGPKLAFVHTLNGTAAAIPRLIVALLENGAVIDSQSGRVDRVRLPACLKPFWLGRGTDTRIEWVPTGESLRLP
;
A
#
# COMPACT_ATOMS: atom_id res chain seq x y z
N MET A 1 -9.56 -12.12 -59.09
CA MET A 1 -8.19 -12.64 -59.08
C MET A 1 -7.44 -11.97 -57.94
N LEU A 2 -7.08 -12.71 -56.90
CA LEU A 2 -6.23 -12.28 -55.79
C LEU A 2 -4.78 -12.63 -56.10
N PRO A 3 -3.81 -11.79 -55.68
CA PRO A 3 -2.54 -12.26 -55.15
C PRO A 3 -2.45 -11.81 -53.67
N GLY A 4 -2.01 -12.59 -52.68
CA GLY A 4 -1.08 -13.70 -52.70
C GLY A 4 -0.01 -13.43 -51.63
N ASN A 5 -0.28 -13.92 -50.40
CA ASN A 5 0.67 -14.27 -49.33
C ASN A 5 1.88 -13.36 -49.00
N LEU A 6 1.82 -12.72 -47.83
CA LEU A 6 3.00 -12.50 -46.97
C LEU A 6 2.65 -12.83 -45.50
N LEU A 7 2.45 -14.12 -45.23
CA LEU A 7 2.56 -14.69 -43.88
C LEU A 7 4.06 -14.90 -43.59
N GLY A 8 4.68 -13.89 -42.97
CA GLY A 8 6.02 -14.00 -42.42
C GLY A 8 6.06 -15.04 -41.31
N ARG A 9 6.73 -16.16 -41.58
CA ARG A 9 7.01 -17.24 -40.61
C ARG A 9 7.82 -16.70 -39.43
N ILE A 10 7.16 -16.42 -38.31
CA ILE A 10 7.82 -16.40 -37.00
C ILE A 10 8.23 -17.85 -36.71
N ARG A 11 9.50 -18.19 -36.94
CA ARG A 11 10.09 -19.41 -36.39
C ARG A 11 10.14 -19.26 -34.88
N LEU A 12 9.10 -19.72 -34.20
CA LEU A 12 9.13 -19.98 -32.76
C LEU A 12 10.23 -21.02 -32.51
N CYS A 13 11.37 -20.57 -32.00
CA CYS A 13 12.41 -21.45 -31.48
C CYS A 13 11.81 -22.22 -30.30
N SER A 14 11.47 -23.49 -30.53
CA SER A 14 10.88 -24.42 -29.56
C SER A 14 11.83 -24.81 -28.39
N ARG A 15 12.96 -24.11 -28.23
CA ARG A 15 13.96 -24.35 -27.16
C ARG A 15 14.19 -23.16 -26.23
N CYS A 16 13.38 -22.10 -26.32
CA CYS A 16 13.48 -20.93 -25.42
C CYS A 16 12.14 -20.55 -24.79
N LEU A 17 11.27 -21.52 -24.48
CA LEU A 17 10.19 -21.26 -23.53
C LEU A 17 10.86 -21.08 -22.16
N PRO A 18 10.79 -19.89 -21.52
CA PRO A 18 11.24 -19.78 -20.15
C PRO A 18 10.35 -20.73 -19.33
N THR A 19 10.94 -21.81 -18.82
CA THR A 19 10.33 -22.56 -17.72
C THR A 19 9.89 -21.55 -16.67
N PRO A 20 8.67 -21.67 -16.08
CA PRO A 20 8.26 -20.78 -15.02
C PRO A 20 9.37 -20.76 -13.98
N SER A 21 9.96 -19.57 -13.80
CA SER A 21 11.17 -19.42 -13.02
C SER A 21 10.95 -20.05 -11.65
N LYS A 22 11.84 -20.97 -11.25
CA LYS A 22 11.87 -21.58 -9.91
C LYS A 22 11.98 -20.53 -8.78
N ARG A 23 12.09 -19.23 -9.07
CA ARG A 23 12.26 -18.14 -8.09
C ARG A 23 11.05 -17.90 -7.19
N PHE A 24 9.85 -18.36 -7.54
CA PHE A 24 8.64 -18.09 -6.74
C PHE A 24 8.34 -19.12 -5.64
N ALA A 25 9.10 -20.21 -5.56
CA ALA A 25 8.91 -21.21 -4.52
C ALA A 25 9.59 -20.74 -3.22
N SER A 26 8.81 -20.28 -2.25
CA SER A 26 9.27 -20.18 -0.86
C SER A 26 9.91 -21.50 -0.44
N SER A 27 11.05 -21.43 0.25
CA SER A 27 11.76 -22.61 0.78
C SER A 27 10.97 -23.36 1.87
N SER A 28 9.90 -22.75 2.39
CA SER A 28 9.03 -23.28 3.43
C SER A 28 7.59 -23.45 2.94
N PRO A 29 6.87 -24.52 3.33
CA PRO A 29 5.45 -24.68 3.05
C PRO A 29 4.64 -23.52 3.64
N ARG A 30 3.59 -23.08 2.94
CA ARG A 30 2.73 -21.99 3.40
C ARG A 30 1.95 -22.42 4.64
N PRO A 31 1.87 -21.60 5.69
CA PRO A 31 1.07 -21.94 6.86
C PRO A 31 -0.44 -21.90 6.53
N ALA A 32 -1.22 -22.74 7.20
CA ALA A 32 -2.68 -22.81 7.03
C ALA A 32 -3.41 -21.59 7.60
N SER A 33 -2.75 -20.80 8.46
CA SER A 33 -3.28 -19.59 9.08
C SER A 33 -2.21 -18.50 9.14
N ILE A 34 -2.66 -17.25 9.26
CA ILE A 34 -1.76 -16.10 9.36
C ILE A 34 -1.09 -16.13 10.75
N PRO A 35 0.26 -16.10 10.83
CA PRO A 35 0.97 -16.12 12.10
C PRO A 35 0.58 -14.97 13.02
N HIS A 36 0.82 -15.09 14.33
CA HIS A 36 0.69 -13.94 15.22
C HIS A 36 1.69 -12.82 14.85
N PRO A 37 1.26 -11.54 14.89
CA PRO A 37 2.16 -10.40 14.69
C PRO A 37 3.37 -10.43 15.62
N VAL A 38 4.55 -10.10 15.10
CA VAL A 38 5.80 -9.96 15.86
C VAL A 38 6.31 -8.53 15.73
N LEU A 39 5.85 -7.67 16.62
CA LEU A 39 6.12 -6.24 16.57
C LEU A 39 7.50 -5.91 17.17
N GLY A 40 8.21 -4.99 16.52
CA GLY A 40 9.50 -4.51 17.03
C GLY A 40 9.30 -3.48 18.14
N LEU A 41 9.62 -3.84 19.39
CA LEU A 41 9.48 -2.96 20.55
C LEU A 41 10.81 -2.31 20.99
N SER A 42 11.90 -2.54 20.25
CA SER A 42 13.23 -1.99 20.57
C SER A 42 13.20 -0.47 20.73
N ALA A 43 12.53 0.25 19.81
CA ALA A 43 12.40 1.70 19.89
C ALA A 43 11.63 2.14 21.15
N VAL A 44 10.62 1.40 21.58
CA VAL A 44 9.86 1.69 22.82
C VAL A 44 10.74 1.50 24.06
N LEU A 45 11.59 0.46 24.06
CA LEU A 45 12.47 0.15 25.18
C LEU A 45 13.66 1.12 25.28
N ASN A 46 14.31 1.39 24.15
CA ASN A 46 15.60 2.07 24.06
C ASN A 46 15.47 3.58 23.80
N ALA A 47 14.42 4.02 23.10
CA ALA A 47 14.23 5.41 22.70
C ALA A 47 12.74 5.85 22.75
N PRO A 48 12.05 5.71 23.90
CA PRO A 48 10.61 6.00 24.00
C PRO A 48 10.25 7.43 23.59
N GLU A 49 11.11 8.42 23.87
CA GLU A 49 10.87 9.80 23.46
C GLU A 49 10.86 9.99 21.93
N ALA A 50 11.64 9.21 21.19
CA ALA A 50 11.60 9.24 19.73
C ALA A 50 10.25 8.71 19.21
N VAL A 51 9.72 7.64 19.82
CA VAL A 51 8.40 7.09 19.48
C VAL A 51 7.29 8.11 19.80
N LYS A 52 7.34 8.74 20.98
CA LYS A 52 6.39 9.80 21.36
C LYS A 52 6.46 11.01 20.42
N THR A 53 7.67 11.41 20.03
CA THR A 53 7.88 12.52 19.09
C THR A 53 7.28 12.18 17.73
N ASN A 54 7.50 10.96 17.23
CA ASN A 54 6.88 10.46 16.00
C ASN A 54 5.34 10.52 16.08
N LEU A 55 4.74 10.07 17.20
CA LEU A 55 3.29 10.15 17.39
C LEU A 55 2.76 11.59 17.33
N ARG A 56 3.44 12.53 18.00
CA ARG A 56 3.05 13.95 18.01
C ARG A 56 3.19 14.59 16.63
N GLN A 57 4.32 14.37 15.95
CA GLN A 57 4.56 14.92 14.61
C GLN A 57 3.59 14.38 13.56
N ARG A 58 3.15 13.12 13.70
CA ARG A 58 2.13 12.53 12.82
C ARG A 58 0.69 12.95 13.17
N LYS A 59 0.46 13.70 14.25
CA LYS A 59 -0.86 13.88 14.90
C LYS A 59 -1.64 12.56 14.99
N TYR A 60 -0.94 11.47 15.30
CA TYR A 60 -1.54 10.15 15.30
C TYR A 60 -2.47 10.01 16.52
N PRO A 61 -3.67 9.41 16.38
CA PRO A 61 -4.68 9.34 17.45
C PRO A 61 -4.35 8.27 18.49
N LEU A 62 -3.17 8.38 19.11
CA LEU A 62 -2.69 7.52 20.19
C LEU A 62 -2.02 8.40 21.23
N ASP A 63 -2.45 8.29 22.49
CA ASP A 63 -1.84 9.06 23.58
C ASP A 63 -0.36 8.66 23.74
N PRO A 64 0.60 9.61 23.63
CA PRO A 64 2.01 9.33 23.86
C PRO A 64 2.33 8.68 25.21
N ASN A 65 1.49 8.87 26.25
CA ASN A 65 1.68 8.20 27.55
C ASN A 65 1.52 6.68 27.46
N GLN A 66 0.80 6.17 26.44
CA GLN A 66 0.71 4.73 26.21
C GLN A 66 2.05 4.12 25.82
N VAL A 67 3.01 4.90 25.32
CA VAL A 67 4.38 4.44 25.06
C VAL A 67 5.10 4.11 26.37
N ASP A 68 4.92 4.92 27.41
CA ASP A 68 5.51 4.66 28.73
C ASP A 68 4.87 3.45 29.40
N ALA A 69 3.54 3.34 29.32
CA ALA A 69 2.81 2.18 29.81
C ALA A 69 3.27 0.90 29.11
N LEU A 70 3.37 0.93 27.78
CA LEU A 70 3.86 -0.19 26.98
C LEU A 70 5.29 -0.58 27.34
N ARG A 71 6.18 0.41 27.53
CA ARG A 71 7.56 0.18 27.96
C ARG A 71 7.60 -0.52 29.32
N GLN A 72 6.83 -0.03 30.30
CA GLN A 72 6.78 -0.62 31.63
C GLN A 72 6.24 -2.06 31.59
N MET A 73 5.18 -2.30 30.82
CA MET A 73 4.63 -3.64 30.62
C MET A 73 5.65 -4.59 29.99
N GLU A 74 6.42 -4.16 28.98
CA GLU A 74 7.42 -5.01 28.35
C GLU A 74 8.61 -5.31 29.29
N LEU A 75 9.02 -4.35 30.13
CA LEU A 75 10.03 -4.57 31.17
C LEU A 75 9.54 -5.59 32.22
N GLU A 76 8.29 -5.48 32.67
CA GLU A 76 7.68 -6.46 33.57
C GLU A 76 7.56 -7.84 32.90
N ALA A 77 7.13 -7.89 31.63
CA ALA A 77 7.04 -9.14 30.87
C ALA A 77 8.42 -9.79 30.68
N ALA A 78 9.47 -9.00 30.44
CA ALA A 78 10.85 -9.49 30.36
C ALA A 78 11.30 -10.10 31.69
N GLN A 79 10.98 -9.46 32.83
CA GLN A 79 11.28 -10.00 34.16
C GLN A 79 10.50 -11.30 34.42
N LEU A 80 9.19 -11.34 34.14
CA LEU A 80 8.39 -12.55 34.29
C LEU A 80 8.88 -13.70 33.40
N ARG A 81 9.36 -13.42 32.19
CA ARG A 81 9.98 -14.43 31.31
C ARG A 81 11.27 -14.98 31.92
N LYS A 82 12.11 -14.12 32.50
CA LYS A 82 13.33 -14.53 33.22
C LYS A 82 12.99 -15.40 34.43
N ASP A 83 12.01 -15.01 35.23
CA ASP A 83 11.57 -15.75 36.41
C ASP A 83 10.97 -17.11 36.03
N LEU A 84 10.17 -17.15 34.95
CA LEU A 84 9.62 -18.40 34.42
C LEU A 84 10.72 -19.34 33.92
N GLN A 85 11.75 -18.81 33.25
CA GLN A 85 12.88 -19.59 32.78
C GLN A 85 13.68 -20.16 33.96
N ALA A 86 14.00 -19.34 34.97
CA ALA A 86 14.66 -19.79 36.18
C ALA A 86 13.83 -20.85 36.94
N ALA A 87 12.51 -20.68 37.01
CA ALA A 87 11.61 -21.66 37.61
C ALA A 87 11.62 -22.99 36.83
N ARG A 88 11.65 -22.96 35.49
CA ARG A 88 11.74 -24.17 34.64
C ARG A 88 13.08 -24.88 34.79
N GLU A 89 14.17 -24.14 34.90
CA GLU A 89 15.51 -24.68 35.19
C GLU A 89 15.54 -25.36 36.56
N ARG A 90 15.02 -24.68 37.59
CA ARG A 90 14.89 -25.25 38.93
C ARG A 90 14.01 -26.51 38.95
N ARG A 91 12.90 -26.50 38.21
CA ARG A 91 12.04 -27.69 38.05
C ARG A 91 12.82 -28.87 37.47
N ASN A 92 13.60 -28.62 36.41
CA ASN A 92 14.39 -29.65 35.76
C ASN A 92 15.50 -30.17 36.69
N ALA A 93 16.17 -29.29 37.44
CA ALA A 93 17.17 -29.69 38.44
C ALA A 93 16.57 -30.55 39.55
N VAL A 94 15.42 -30.15 40.11
CA VAL A 94 14.71 -30.91 41.16
C VAL A 94 14.20 -32.26 40.64
N SER A 95 13.85 -32.36 39.34
CA SER A 95 13.40 -33.63 38.74
C SER A 95 14.50 -34.71 38.63
N LEU A 96 15.77 -34.33 38.80
CA LEU A 96 16.92 -35.25 38.81
C LEU A 96 17.21 -35.84 40.20
N ALA A 97 16.58 -35.32 41.26
CA ALA A 97 16.78 -35.81 42.62
C ALA A 97 16.07 -37.17 42.85
N PRO A 98 16.56 -38.01 43.78
CA PRO A 98 15.93 -39.29 44.13
C PRO A 98 14.45 -39.12 44.51
N LYS A 99 13.60 -40.07 44.11
CA LYS A 99 12.16 -39.98 44.33
C LYS A 99 11.77 -39.90 45.81
N ASP A 100 12.64 -40.33 46.72
CA ASP A 100 12.35 -40.46 48.15
C ASP A 100 12.81 -39.22 48.94
N ASP A 101 13.43 -38.24 48.28
CA ASP A 101 13.83 -36.97 48.87
C ASP A 101 12.59 -36.09 49.12
N VAL A 102 12.23 -35.96 50.40
CA VAL A 102 11.09 -35.16 50.87
C VAL A 102 11.30 -33.66 50.56
N GLU A 103 12.53 -33.15 50.64
CA GLU A 103 12.83 -31.75 50.35
C GLU A 103 12.78 -31.47 48.85
N ALA A 104 13.23 -32.40 48.02
CA ALA A 104 13.03 -32.32 46.57
C ALA A 104 11.54 -32.30 46.19
N ARG A 105 10.69 -33.12 46.83
CA ARG A 105 9.24 -33.10 46.60
C ARG A 105 8.59 -31.77 46.99
N LYS A 106 8.98 -31.19 48.13
CA LYS A 106 8.52 -29.85 48.54
C LYS A 106 8.96 -28.79 47.54
N ALA A 107 10.23 -28.77 47.16
CA ALA A 107 10.77 -27.84 46.17
C ALA A 107 10.06 -27.95 44.81
N ALA A 108 9.75 -29.17 44.36
CA ALA A 108 9.00 -29.41 43.12
C ALA A 108 7.57 -28.83 43.19
N SER A 109 6.90 -28.98 44.34
CA SER A 109 5.57 -28.42 44.58
C SER A 109 5.59 -26.89 44.55
N GLU A 110 6.56 -26.25 45.21
CA GLU A 110 6.71 -24.80 45.23
C GLU A 110 7.03 -24.23 43.85
N VAL A 111 7.92 -24.87 43.09
CA VAL A 111 8.23 -24.46 41.71
C VAL A 111 7.00 -24.60 40.80
N LYS A 112 6.22 -25.67 40.97
CA LYS A 112 4.97 -25.85 40.21
C LYS A 112 3.94 -24.77 40.53
N LYS A 113 3.81 -24.36 41.80
CA LYS A 113 2.96 -23.23 42.20
C LYS A 113 3.45 -21.92 41.57
N LEU A 114 4.76 -21.65 41.61
CA LEU A 114 5.35 -20.44 41.02
C LEU A 114 5.10 -20.36 39.51
N ILE A 115 5.34 -21.44 38.78
CA ILE A 115 5.04 -21.51 37.33
C ILE A 115 3.54 -21.23 37.07
N LYS A 116 2.65 -21.87 37.85
CA LYS A 116 1.20 -21.68 37.73
C LYS A 116 0.73 -20.25 38.04
N GLN A 117 1.51 -19.48 38.81
CA GLN A 117 1.24 -18.07 39.09
C GLN A 117 1.80 -17.14 38.01
N ILE A 118 2.99 -17.43 37.47
CA ILE A 118 3.66 -16.58 36.48
C ILE A 118 3.03 -16.71 35.09
N GLU A 119 2.69 -17.93 34.65
CA GLU A 119 2.21 -18.18 33.28
C GLU A 119 0.93 -17.39 32.92
N PRO A 120 -0.12 -17.33 33.78
CA PRO A 120 -1.31 -16.52 33.49
C PRO A 120 -1.02 -15.03 33.44
N LYS A 121 -0.17 -14.52 34.35
CA LYS A 121 0.22 -13.10 34.38
C LYS A 121 0.97 -12.71 33.11
N LEU A 122 1.97 -13.50 32.73
CA LEU A 122 2.74 -13.27 31.50
C LEU A 122 1.84 -13.36 30.25
N SER A 123 0.88 -14.29 30.23
CA SER A 123 -0.08 -14.43 29.13
C SER A 123 -0.99 -13.20 29.00
N ALA A 124 -1.56 -12.72 30.12
CA ALA A 124 -2.38 -11.50 30.13
C ALA A 124 -1.57 -10.28 29.68
N LEU A 125 -0.39 -10.08 30.28
CA LEU A 125 0.49 -8.95 29.97
C LEU A 125 0.94 -8.97 28.49
N THR A 126 1.23 -10.14 27.93
CA THR A 126 1.60 -10.28 26.51
C THR A 126 0.44 -9.87 25.59
N LYS A 127 -0.82 -10.17 25.96
CA LYS A 127 -2.00 -9.74 25.18
C LYS A 127 -2.18 -8.22 25.24
N ASP A 128 -2.00 -7.62 26.41
CA ASP A 128 -2.13 -6.17 26.59
C ASP A 128 -1.05 -5.41 25.82
N ILE A 129 0.21 -5.87 25.92
CA ILE A 129 1.33 -5.37 25.13
C ILE A 129 1.01 -5.43 23.64
N GLN A 130 0.51 -6.57 23.15
CA GLN A 130 0.18 -6.74 21.75
C GLN A 130 -0.95 -5.81 21.29
N SER A 131 -1.98 -5.61 22.13
CA SER A 131 -3.11 -4.72 21.84
C SER A 131 -2.67 -3.27 21.66
N ILE A 132 -1.78 -2.77 22.53
CA ILE A 132 -1.24 -1.41 22.44
C ILE A 132 -0.25 -1.30 21.28
N ALA A 133 0.68 -2.25 21.17
CA ALA A 133 1.72 -2.22 20.14
C ALA A 133 1.15 -2.26 18.71
N LEU A 134 0.02 -2.94 18.47
CA LEU A 134 -0.65 -2.95 17.17
C LEU A 134 -1.22 -1.58 16.78
N GLN A 135 -1.42 -0.67 17.73
CA GLN A 135 -1.91 0.70 17.48
C GLN A 135 -0.78 1.65 17.07
N LEU A 136 0.48 1.33 17.37
CA LEU A 136 1.59 2.18 16.98
C LEU A 136 1.75 2.23 15.44
N PRO A 137 1.92 3.44 14.87
CA PRO A 137 2.30 3.60 13.48
C PRO A 137 3.77 3.19 13.28
N ASN A 138 4.20 3.15 12.03
CA ASN A 138 5.60 3.04 11.69
C ASN A 138 6.37 4.30 12.16
N MET A 139 7.69 4.18 12.28
CA MET A 139 8.56 5.34 12.48
C MET A 139 8.64 6.14 11.18
N SER A 140 8.70 7.48 11.26
CA SER A 140 8.97 8.33 10.08
C SER A 140 10.44 8.30 9.69
N HIS A 141 10.71 8.40 8.38
CA HIS A 141 12.05 8.62 7.86
C HIS A 141 12.58 10.00 8.31
N PRO A 142 13.88 10.13 8.66
CA PRO A 142 14.44 11.40 9.17
C PRO A 142 14.24 12.60 8.25
N ASP A 143 14.25 12.37 6.93
CA ASP A 143 14.09 13.44 5.92
C ASP A 143 12.64 13.85 5.63
N VAL A 144 11.64 13.20 6.24
CA VAL A 144 10.23 13.53 6.03
C VAL A 144 9.95 14.96 6.52
N PRO A 145 9.29 15.82 5.73
CA PRO A 145 8.87 17.13 6.20
C PRO A 145 7.91 17.02 7.40
N VAL A 146 8.07 17.88 8.41
CA VAL A 146 7.19 17.85 9.59
C VAL A 146 6.02 18.79 9.38
N GLY A 147 4.80 18.29 9.57
CA GLY A 147 3.59 19.12 9.53
C GLY A 147 2.41 18.46 8.81
N ASP A 148 1.43 19.28 8.47
CA ASP A 148 0.25 18.93 7.67
C ASP A 148 0.57 18.93 6.16
N GLU A 149 -0.41 18.59 5.32
CA GLU A 149 -0.31 18.54 3.85
C GLU A 149 0.35 19.79 3.22
N THR A 150 0.19 20.99 3.81
CA THR A 150 0.79 22.23 3.29
C THR A 150 2.32 22.26 3.43
N SER A 151 2.87 21.40 4.29
CA SER A 151 4.30 21.22 4.53
C SER A 151 4.95 20.25 3.54
N ALA A 152 4.19 19.72 2.57
CA ALA A 152 4.73 18.84 1.53
C ALA A 152 5.84 19.54 0.73
N ARG A 153 6.98 18.85 0.56
CA ARG A 153 8.14 19.40 -0.13
C ARG A 153 8.12 19.04 -1.61
N LEU A 154 8.17 20.04 -2.49
CA LEU A 154 8.30 19.82 -3.93
C LEU A 154 9.65 19.16 -4.26
N VAL A 155 9.59 17.97 -4.82
CA VAL A 155 10.78 17.22 -5.28
C VAL A 155 11.11 17.56 -6.73
N ARG A 156 10.09 17.54 -7.60
CA ARG A 156 10.26 17.72 -9.05
C ARG A 156 8.97 18.14 -9.74
N ARG A 157 9.08 18.81 -10.89
CA ARG A 157 7.98 19.03 -11.85
C ARG A 157 8.24 18.25 -13.13
N LEU A 158 7.17 17.73 -13.75
CA LEU A 158 7.23 17.01 -15.04
C LEU A 158 6.20 17.60 -16.01
N GLY A 159 6.46 17.43 -17.32
CA GLY A 159 5.59 17.91 -18.40
C GLY A 159 5.70 19.42 -18.66
N SER A 160 4.89 19.92 -19.60
CA SER A 160 4.80 21.35 -19.88
C SER A 160 4.13 22.06 -18.70
N THR A 161 4.83 22.96 -18.04
CA THR A 161 4.22 23.82 -17.02
C THR A 161 3.32 24.83 -17.73
N PRO A 162 2.07 25.08 -17.30
CA PRO A 162 1.22 26.09 -17.93
C PRO A 162 1.95 27.43 -17.97
N LYS A 163 1.89 28.18 -19.09
CA LYS A 163 2.65 29.43 -19.31
C LYS A 163 2.48 30.48 -18.19
N ALA A 164 1.40 30.41 -17.41
CA ALA A 164 1.15 31.27 -16.25
C ALA A 164 1.95 30.91 -14.97
N ALA A 165 2.56 29.73 -14.89
CA ALA A 165 3.25 29.21 -13.69
C ALA A 165 4.78 29.36 -13.77
N ALA A 166 5.28 30.35 -14.52
CA ALA A 166 6.69 30.75 -14.52
C ALA A 166 7.09 31.55 -13.26
N ALA A 167 6.12 31.92 -12.42
CA ALA A 167 6.31 32.43 -11.06
C ALA A 167 5.56 31.50 -10.09
N GLU A 168 5.87 31.59 -8.80
CA GLU A 168 5.40 30.73 -7.70
C GLU A 168 3.87 30.63 -7.49
N ASP A 169 3.07 31.16 -8.42
CA ASP A 169 1.61 31.12 -8.42
C ASP A 169 1.06 29.82 -9.05
N ALA A 170 0.03 29.25 -8.43
CA ALA A 170 -0.71 28.13 -9.00
C ALA A 170 -1.28 28.52 -10.38
N PRO A 171 -1.34 27.60 -11.36
CA PRO A 171 -1.93 27.91 -12.66
C PRO A 171 -3.38 28.41 -12.52
N THR A 172 -3.84 29.22 -13.46
CA THR A 172 -5.20 29.77 -13.43
C THR A 172 -6.25 28.67 -13.59
N ALA A 173 -7.29 28.69 -12.75
CA ALA A 173 -8.45 27.81 -12.89
C ALA A 173 -9.29 28.20 -14.11
N GLU A 174 -9.87 27.20 -14.78
CA GLU A 174 -10.71 27.33 -15.98
C GLU A 174 -12.03 26.58 -15.75
N PRO A 175 -13.01 27.18 -15.05
CA PRO A 175 -14.24 26.50 -14.61
C PRO A 175 -15.06 25.87 -15.76
N GLU A 176 -14.96 26.39 -16.97
CA GLU A 176 -15.57 25.84 -18.18
C GLU A 176 -15.04 24.45 -18.55
N ARG A 177 -13.89 24.06 -18.00
CA ARG A 177 -13.27 22.74 -18.17
C ARG A 177 -13.62 21.77 -17.04
N ASP A 178 -14.62 22.06 -16.20
CA ASP A 178 -15.09 21.15 -15.16
C ASP A 178 -15.48 19.78 -15.76
N HIS A 179 -14.81 18.72 -15.31
CA HIS A 179 -15.01 17.38 -15.86
C HIS A 179 -16.47 16.91 -15.80
N LEU A 180 -17.26 17.34 -14.81
CA LEU A 180 -18.69 17.01 -14.72
C LEU A 180 -19.48 17.59 -15.90
N ALA A 181 -19.21 18.85 -16.26
CA ALA A 181 -19.87 19.50 -17.39
C ALA A 181 -19.43 18.86 -18.72
N LEU A 182 -18.13 18.59 -18.86
CA LEU A 182 -17.56 17.97 -20.05
C LEU A 182 -18.06 16.53 -20.26
N SER A 183 -18.14 15.72 -19.20
CA SER A 183 -18.55 14.31 -19.26
C SER A 183 -20.07 14.09 -19.31
N SER A 184 -20.86 15.15 -19.12
CA SER A 184 -22.32 15.10 -19.03
C SER A 184 -23.00 14.58 -20.31
N ALA A 185 -24.25 14.12 -20.16
CA ALA A 185 -25.07 13.60 -21.26
C ALA A 185 -25.32 14.62 -22.39
N SER A 186 -25.33 15.93 -22.09
CA SER A 186 -25.48 17.00 -23.10
C SER A 186 -24.19 17.29 -23.87
N ASN A 187 -23.09 16.63 -23.52
CA ASN A 187 -21.76 16.86 -24.08
C ASN A 187 -21.13 15.52 -24.52
N LEU A 188 -20.14 15.00 -23.81
CA LEU A 188 -19.47 13.75 -24.20
C LEU A 188 -20.29 12.48 -23.89
N ALA A 189 -21.23 12.56 -22.94
CA ALA A 189 -21.98 11.42 -22.42
C ALA A 189 -21.06 10.29 -21.91
N TRP A 190 -20.00 10.65 -21.20
CA TRP A 190 -19.07 9.69 -20.58
C TRP A 190 -19.51 9.26 -19.19
N THR A 191 -20.40 10.02 -18.54
CA THR A 191 -20.94 9.73 -17.21
C THR A 191 -22.45 9.91 -17.17
N ASP A 192 -23.14 9.08 -16.40
CA ASP A 192 -24.57 9.23 -16.10
C ASP A 192 -24.81 9.21 -14.58
N PHE A 193 -24.70 10.38 -13.94
CA PHE A 193 -24.91 10.52 -12.50
C PHE A 193 -26.37 10.31 -12.05
N PRO A 194 -27.40 10.77 -12.79
CA PRO A 194 -28.78 10.42 -12.48
C PRO A 194 -29.02 8.90 -12.42
N ALA A 195 -28.56 8.14 -13.42
CA ALA A 195 -28.68 6.68 -13.42
C ALA A 195 -27.83 6.02 -12.31
N SER A 196 -26.64 6.56 -12.04
CA SER A 196 -25.78 6.14 -10.92
C SER A 196 -26.50 6.28 -9.58
N SER A 197 -27.16 7.43 -9.36
CA SER A 197 -27.89 7.72 -8.12
C SER A 197 -29.09 6.80 -7.92
N ILE A 198 -29.77 6.38 -9.00
CA ILE A 198 -30.88 5.42 -8.91
C ILE A 198 -30.37 4.01 -8.59
N THR A 199 -29.20 3.63 -9.12
CA THR A 199 -28.68 2.27 -9.03
C THR A 199 -28.01 1.99 -7.69
N THR A 200 -27.19 2.92 -7.19
CA THR A 200 -26.36 2.69 -5.98
C THR A 200 -26.28 3.90 -5.05
N GLY A 201 -26.67 5.09 -5.52
CA GLY A 201 -26.61 6.34 -4.75
C GLY A 201 -25.44 7.24 -5.19
N SER A 202 -25.09 8.21 -4.37
CA SER A 202 -24.04 9.19 -4.68
C SER A 202 -22.64 8.56 -4.74
N SER A 203 -21.76 9.10 -5.57
CA SER A 203 -20.33 8.73 -5.61
C SER A 203 -20.04 7.30 -6.10
N TRP A 204 -20.98 6.70 -6.87
CA TRP A 204 -20.84 5.43 -7.58
C TRP A 204 -21.00 5.65 -9.09
N PRO A 205 -20.02 6.25 -9.79
CA PRO A 205 -20.21 6.68 -11.17
C PRO A 205 -20.35 5.51 -12.14
N LEU A 206 -21.32 5.63 -13.05
CA LEU A 206 -21.35 4.88 -14.31
C LEU A 206 -20.45 5.59 -15.34
N LEU A 207 -19.51 4.85 -15.92
CA LEU A 207 -18.75 5.28 -17.09
C LEU A 207 -19.36 4.68 -18.36
N LEU A 208 -19.49 5.50 -19.39
CA LEU A 208 -20.11 5.17 -20.67
C LEU A 208 -19.20 5.57 -21.83
N ASN A 209 -19.50 5.05 -23.02
CA ASN A 209 -18.89 5.44 -24.30
C ASN A 209 -17.34 5.48 -24.23
N GLU A 210 -16.70 6.52 -24.76
CA GLU A 210 -15.24 6.63 -24.78
C GLU A 210 -14.65 6.78 -23.37
N GLY A 211 -15.43 7.23 -22.37
CA GLY A 211 -15.02 7.24 -20.96
C GLY A 211 -14.76 5.84 -20.41
N ALA A 212 -15.61 4.86 -20.75
CA ALA A 212 -15.40 3.46 -20.39
C ALA A 212 -14.21 2.84 -21.14
N LEU A 213 -14.03 3.18 -22.42
CA LEU A 213 -12.87 2.75 -23.21
C LEU A 213 -11.56 3.32 -22.65
N LEU A 214 -11.58 4.56 -22.16
CA LEU A 214 -10.43 5.23 -21.56
C LEU A 214 -9.97 4.52 -20.27
N GLU A 215 -10.89 4.08 -19.41
CA GLU A 215 -10.54 3.26 -18.24
C GLU A 215 -9.79 1.98 -18.65
N MET A 216 -10.29 1.27 -19.66
CA MET A 216 -9.64 0.05 -20.16
C MET A 216 -8.26 0.33 -20.74
N ALA A 217 -8.12 1.43 -21.50
CA ALA A 217 -6.86 1.82 -22.12
C ALA A 217 -5.81 2.22 -21.07
N LEU A 218 -6.20 3.05 -20.09
CA LEU A 218 -5.31 3.48 -18.99
C LEU A 218 -4.84 2.30 -18.14
N THR A 219 -5.74 1.38 -17.83
CA THR A 219 -5.43 0.19 -17.04
C THR A 219 -4.40 -0.68 -17.76
N ASN A 220 -4.62 -1.00 -19.03
CA ASN A 220 -3.71 -1.84 -19.79
C ASN A 220 -2.37 -1.14 -20.07
N TYR A 221 -2.39 0.17 -20.31
CA TYR A 221 -1.18 0.96 -20.45
C TYR A 221 -0.31 0.91 -19.18
N ALA A 222 -0.88 1.24 -18.01
CA ALA A 222 -0.14 1.22 -16.75
C ALA A 222 0.39 -0.19 -16.40
N MET A 223 -0.43 -1.23 -16.64
CA MET A 223 0.01 -2.62 -16.50
C MET A 223 1.18 -2.95 -17.44
N SER A 224 1.13 -2.50 -18.70
CA SER A 224 2.18 -2.79 -19.69
C SER A 224 3.54 -2.21 -19.28
N VAL A 225 3.55 -0.97 -18.75
CA VAL A 225 4.77 -0.32 -18.26
C VAL A 225 5.30 -1.02 -17.00
N ALA A 226 4.43 -1.37 -16.04
CA ALA A 226 4.86 -2.13 -14.88
C ALA A 226 5.47 -3.50 -15.28
N LEU A 227 4.88 -4.18 -16.27
CA LEU A 227 5.42 -5.45 -16.78
C LEU A 227 6.79 -5.30 -17.44
N SER A 228 7.05 -4.20 -18.17
CA SER A 228 8.38 -3.94 -18.73
C SER A 228 9.44 -3.68 -17.65
N HIS A 229 9.04 -3.26 -16.45
CA HIS A 229 9.88 -3.12 -15.26
C HIS A 229 10.02 -4.40 -14.42
N GLY A 230 9.59 -5.55 -14.96
CA GLY A 230 9.77 -6.86 -14.35
C GLY A 230 8.77 -7.19 -13.25
N PHE A 231 7.67 -6.44 -13.14
CA PHE A 231 6.58 -6.79 -12.24
C PHE A 231 5.82 -8.01 -12.75
N THR A 232 5.51 -8.92 -11.84
CA THR A 232 4.68 -10.09 -12.14
C THR A 232 3.21 -9.69 -12.05
N PRO A 233 2.40 -9.87 -13.11
CA PRO A 233 0.98 -9.59 -13.07
C PRO A 233 0.26 -10.56 -12.14
N THR A 234 -0.63 -10.02 -11.30
CA THR A 234 -1.45 -10.77 -10.35
C THR A 234 -2.89 -10.27 -10.43
N LEU A 235 -3.86 -11.19 -10.40
CA LEU A 235 -5.27 -10.84 -10.16
C LEU A 235 -5.59 -11.16 -8.71
N THR A 236 -6.08 -10.18 -7.96
CA THR A 236 -6.37 -10.33 -6.54
C THR A 236 -7.88 -10.40 -6.30
N PRO A 237 -8.34 -11.12 -5.26
CA PRO A 237 -9.71 -10.96 -4.79
C PRO A 237 -9.89 -9.54 -4.20
N ASP A 238 -11.05 -8.93 -4.46
CA ASP A 238 -11.42 -7.64 -3.86
C ASP A 238 -12.02 -7.79 -2.44
N VAL A 239 -12.39 -9.01 -2.06
CA VAL A 239 -12.86 -9.38 -0.72
C VAL A 239 -11.70 -10.01 0.04
N VAL A 240 -11.37 -9.45 1.20
CA VAL A 240 -10.28 -9.91 2.07
C VAL A 240 -10.76 -10.11 3.50
N ARG A 241 -9.97 -10.80 4.32
CA ARG A 241 -10.26 -10.88 5.75
C ARG A 241 -10.01 -9.54 6.42
N SER A 242 -10.89 -9.14 7.33
CA SER A 242 -10.78 -7.88 8.08
C SER A 242 -9.45 -7.79 8.84
N ASP A 243 -8.99 -8.90 9.44
CA ASP A 243 -7.71 -8.94 10.16
C ASP A 243 -6.49 -8.79 9.24
N VAL A 244 -6.59 -9.16 7.95
CA VAL A 244 -5.54 -8.91 6.95
C VAL A 244 -5.47 -7.43 6.62
N SER A 245 -6.61 -6.78 6.42
CA SER A 245 -6.71 -5.33 6.17
C SER A 245 -6.06 -4.54 7.30
N GLU A 246 -6.42 -4.85 8.55
CA GLU A 246 -5.86 -4.22 9.75
C GLU A 246 -4.34 -4.40 9.85
N ARG A 247 -3.83 -5.60 9.56
CA ARG A 247 -2.38 -5.91 9.57
C ARG A 247 -1.60 -5.17 8.49
N CYS A 248 -2.25 -4.74 7.42
CA CYS A 248 -1.64 -3.91 6.38
C CYS A 248 -1.66 -2.40 6.74
N GLY A 249 -2.32 -2.01 7.84
CA GLY A 249 -2.43 -0.62 8.28
C GLY A 249 -3.79 0.03 8.04
N PHE A 250 -4.75 -0.70 7.45
CA PHE A 250 -6.11 -0.22 7.16
C PHE A 250 -7.05 -0.53 8.31
N ARG A 251 -6.75 0.03 9.48
CA ARG A 251 -7.58 -0.18 10.67
C ARG A 251 -8.87 0.66 10.59
N PRO A 252 -10.02 0.10 10.99
CA PRO A 252 -11.22 0.90 11.21
C PRO A 252 -10.91 1.98 12.25
N ARG A 253 -11.22 3.24 11.92
CA ARG A 253 -11.26 4.30 12.92
C ARG A 253 -12.64 4.27 13.57
N ASP A 254 -12.71 4.52 14.87
CA ASP A 254 -13.99 4.59 15.58
C ASP A 254 -14.84 5.77 15.03
N GLY A 255 -16.16 5.55 14.90
CA GLY A 255 -17.13 6.60 14.55
C GLY A 255 -17.29 6.90 13.05
N GLU A 256 -17.56 8.17 12.72
CA GLU A 256 -17.95 8.67 11.38
C GLU A 256 -16.83 8.62 10.31
N ALA A 257 -15.63 8.12 10.65
CA ALA A 257 -14.45 8.10 9.77
C ALA A 257 -14.11 6.70 9.22
N GLN A 258 -15.05 5.75 9.30
CA GLN A 258 -14.87 4.39 8.81
C GLN A 258 -14.69 4.37 7.28
N GLN A 259 -13.51 3.96 6.79
CA GLN A 259 -13.18 3.90 5.36
C GLN A 259 -13.45 2.52 4.72
N THR A 260 -13.73 1.50 5.52
CA THR A 260 -13.83 0.09 5.07
C THR A 260 -15.29 -0.37 5.03
N TYR A 261 -15.69 -0.98 3.92
CA TYR A 261 -16.97 -1.70 3.80
C TYR A 261 -16.84 -3.14 4.31
N PHE A 262 -17.79 -3.56 5.12
CA PHE A 262 -17.81 -4.84 5.84
C PHE A 262 -18.95 -5.73 5.34
N LEU A 263 -18.71 -7.04 5.17
CA LEU A 263 -19.68 -7.97 4.58
C LEU A 263 -20.45 -8.77 5.63
N SER A 264 -21.70 -8.43 5.91
CA SER A 264 -22.52 -9.16 6.88
C SER A 264 -22.99 -10.53 6.33
N ASP A 265 -22.93 -11.57 7.17
CA ASP A 265 -23.50 -12.91 6.92
C ASP A 265 -24.76 -13.20 7.77
N GLY A 266 -25.33 -12.18 8.42
CA GLY A 266 -26.60 -12.28 9.14
C GLY A 266 -26.52 -12.71 10.61
N GLY A 267 -25.32 -12.86 11.21
CA GLY A 267 -25.22 -13.24 12.64
C GLY A 267 -23.99 -12.78 13.43
N SER A 268 -22.91 -12.31 12.82
CA SER A 268 -21.73 -11.82 13.54
C SER A 268 -20.93 -10.79 12.72
N THR A 269 -20.02 -10.06 13.37
CA THR A 269 -19.11 -9.11 12.74
C THR A 269 -18.37 -9.77 11.58
N SER A 270 -18.48 -9.16 10.41
CA SER A 270 -17.97 -9.69 9.16
C SER A 270 -16.46 -9.99 9.24
N ALA A 271 -16.10 -11.27 9.23
CA ALA A 271 -14.71 -11.69 9.10
C ALA A 271 -14.08 -11.23 7.77
N LEU A 272 -14.90 -10.73 6.84
CA LEU A 272 -14.53 -10.26 5.51
C LEU A 272 -14.91 -8.78 5.29
N CYS A 273 -14.10 -8.08 4.52
CA CYS A 273 -14.31 -6.70 4.09
C CYS A 273 -13.92 -6.51 2.62
N LEU A 274 -14.40 -5.43 2.01
CA LEU A 274 -13.93 -4.99 0.69
C LEU A 274 -12.61 -4.24 0.84
N ALA A 275 -11.62 -4.59 0.01
CA ALA A 275 -10.30 -4.00 0.06
C ALA A 275 -10.29 -2.57 -0.49
N GLY A 276 -9.63 -1.65 0.20
CA GLY A 276 -9.43 -0.26 -0.25
C GLY A 276 -8.31 -0.07 -1.28
N THR A 277 -7.59 -1.16 -1.61
CA THR A 277 -6.48 -1.24 -2.57
C THR A 277 -6.06 -2.70 -2.79
N ALA A 278 -5.55 -3.03 -3.98
CA ALA A 278 -4.97 -4.35 -4.26
C ALA A 278 -3.66 -4.62 -3.48
N GLU A 279 -3.06 -3.60 -2.86
CA GLU A 279 -1.91 -3.75 -1.97
C GLU A 279 -2.16 -4.79 -0.87
N ILE A 280 -3.34 -4.75 -0.25
CA ILE A 280 -3.69 -5.63 0.88
C ILE A 280 -3.54 -7.12 0.50
N PRO A 281 -4.24 -7.63 -0.54
CA PRO A 281 -4.06 -9.02 -0.96
C PRO A 281 -2.67 -9.30 -1.56
N LEU A 282 -2.03 -8.33 -2.23
CA LEU A 282 -0.68 -8.49 -2.79
C LEU A 282 0.40 -8.68 -1.71
N VAL A 283 0.32 -7.98 -0.58
CA VAL A 283 1.25 -8.21 0.54
C VAL A 283 0.86 -9.50 1.28
N ALA A 284 -0.44 -9.73 1.50
CA ALA A 284 -0.94 -10.87 2.25
C ALA A 284 -0.69 -12.23 1.57
N MET A 285 -0.53 -12.29 0.25
CA MET A 285 -0.19 -13.54 -0.44
C MET A 285 1.15 -14.14 0.04
N SER A 286 2.02 -13.30 0.63
CA SER A 286 3.32 -13.68 1.18
C SER A 286 3.27 -13.93 2.70
N ALA A 287 2.10 -13.88 3.34
CA ALA A 287 1.95 -14.07 4.78
C ALA A 287 2.55 -15.39 5.26
N GLY A 288 3.34 -15.30 6.34
CA GLY A 288 4.02 -16.42 6.98
C GLY A 288 5.12 -17.11 6.16
N GLN A 289 5.48 -16.59 4.99
CA GLN A 289 6.54 -17.17 4.15
C GLN A 289 7.93 -16.70 4.60
N THR A 290 8.93 -17.54 4.34
CA THR A 290 10.35 -17.22 4.54
C THR A 290 11.13 -17.40 3.23
N PHE A 291 11.62 -16.29 2.69
CA PHE A 291 12.36 -16.24 1.43
C PHE A 291 13.88 -16.41 1.64
N ARG A 292 14.60 -16.76 0.59
CA ARG A 292 16.06 -16.59 0.52
C ARG A 292 16.39 -15.20 -0.01
N ALA A 293 17.53 -14.64 0.36
CA ALA A 293 17.98 -13.33 -0.15
C ALA A 293 17.99 -13.25 -1.69
N ASP A 294 18.36 -14.34 -2.38
CA ASP A 294 18.41 -14.39 -3.86
C ASP A 294 17.03 -14.45 -4.56
N GLN A 295 15.94 -14.53 -3.79
CA GLN A 295 14.58 -14.44 -4.29
C GLN A 295 14.02 -13.02 -4.22
N LEU A 296 14.72 -12.10 -3.55
CA LEU A 296 14.33 -10.71 -3.40
C LEU A 296 15.08 -9.82 -4.41
N PRO A 297 14.49 -8.71 -4.89
CA PRO A 297 13.12 -8.27 -4.59
C PRO A 297 12.05 -9.06 -5.36
N LEU A 298 10.88 -9.25 -4.73
CA LEU A 298 9.66 -9.73 -5.39
C LEU A 298 8.84 -8.52 -5.83
N LYS A 299 8.51 -8.42 -7.13
CA LYS A 299 7.75 -7.30 -7.71
C LYS A 299 6.41 -7.83 -8.26
N HIS A 300 5.29 -7.34 -7.74
CA HIS A 300 3.93 -7.70 -8.17
C HIS A 300 3.12 -6.49 -8.60
N VAL A 301 2.33 -6.62 -9.66
CA VAL A 301 1.38 -5.59 -10.10
C VAL A 301 0.00 -6.20 -10.27
N ALA A 302 -1.05 -5.50 -9.81
CA ALA A 302 -2.42 -5.96 -9.94
C ALA A 302 -3.36 -4.83 -10.31
N LEU A 303 -4.33 -5.14 -11.18
CA LEU A 303 -5.58 -4.39 -11.27
C LEU A 303 -6.50 -4.89 -10.14
N GLY A 304 -6.97 -3.98 -9.30
CA GLY A 304 -8.01 -4.27 -8.31
C GLY A 304 -9.07 -3.17 -8.27
N ARG A 305 -10.24 -3.50 -7.71
CA ARG A 305 -11.26 -2.50 -7.40
C ARG A 305 -11.08 -2.05 -5.96
N ALA A 306 -10.78 -0.77 -5.78
CA ALA A 306 -10.67 -0.14 -4.47
C ALA A 306 -12.05 0.30 -4.00
N PHE A 307 -12.45 -0.15 -2.80
CA PHE A 307 -13.69 0.25 -2.14
C PHE A 307 -13.39 1.13 -0.93
N ARG A 308 -13.87 2.36 -0.92
CA ARG A 308 -13.65 3.32 0.17
C ARG A 308 -14.95 4.00 0.54
N ALA A 309 -15.34 3.89 1.81
CA ALA A 309 -16.60 4.47 2.26
C ALA A 309 -16.56 6.00 2.30
N GLU A 310 -15.38 6.62 2.30
CA GLU A 310 -15.18 8.08 2.29
C GLU A 310 -16.03 8.80 3.36
N ALA A 311 -16.30 8.09 4.46
CA ALA A 311 -17.14 8.58 5.54
C ALA A 311 -16.49 9.84 6.15
N GLY A 312 -17.29 10.92 6.25
CA GLY A 312 -16.84 12.23 6.71
C GLY A 312 -16.40 13.20 5.61
N ALA A 313 -16.16 12.74 4.37
CA ALA A 313 -15.84 13.64 3.26
C ALA A 313 -17.11 14.31 2.72
N ARG A 314 -17.39 15.55 3.12
CA ARG A 314 -18.46 16.41 2.56
C ARG A 314 -17.84 17.62 1.87
N GLY A 315 -18.24 17.92 0.64
CA GLY A 315 -17.85 19.18 -0.03
C GLY A 315 -17.66 19.07 -1.54
N ALA A 316 -16.99 20.07 -2.13
CA ALA A 316 -16.73 20.13 -3.57
C ALA A 316 -15.93 18.93 -4.10
N ASP A 317 -15.11 18.31 -3.24
CA ASP A 317 -14.22 17.20 -3.59
C ASP A 317 -14.94 15.85 -3.72
N SER A 318 -16.17 15.75 -3.23
CA SER A 318 -17.01 14.56 -3.37
C SER A 318 -17.92 14.60 -4.60
N ARG A 319 -17.77 15.58 -5.49
CA ARG A 319 -18.48 15.66 -6.76
C ARG A 319 -17.69 14.98 -7.88
N GLY A 320 -18.42 14.36 -8.81
CA GLY A 320 -17.84 13.83 -10.05
C GLY A 320 -17.03 12.56 -9.85
N LEU A 321 -15.83 12.52 -10.42
CA LEU A 321 -14.96 11.33 -10.46
C LEU A 321 -13.76 11.42 -9.51
N TYR A 322 -13.55 12.53 -8.81
CA TYR A 322 -12.32 12.76 -8.04
C TYR A 322 -12.23 11.93 -6.74
N ARG A 323 -13.36 11.80 -6.02
CA ARG A 323 -13.51 10.99 -4.81
C ARG A 323 -14.80 10.18 -4.90
N VAL A 324 -14.65 8.86 -5.07
CA VAL A 324 -15.74 7.92 -5.33
C VAL A 324 -15.60 6.67 -4.46
N HIS A 325 -16.70 5.95 -4.26
CA HIS A 325 -16.72 4.80 -3.35
C HIS A 325 -16.12 3.52 -3.92
N GLN A 326 -16.12 3.39 -5.25
CA GLN A 326 -15.51 2.28 -5.97
C GLN A 326 -14.73 2.82 -7.16
N PHE A 327 -13.52 2.33 -7.34
CA PHE A 327 -12.72 2.66 -8.52
C PHE A 327 -11.67 1.61 -8.87
N SER A 328 -11.34 1.54 -10.15
CA SER A 328 -10.23 0.72 -10.65
C SER A 328 -8.89 1.37 -10.32
N LYS A 329 -7.96 0.57 -9.80
CA LYS A 329 -6.58 0.99 -9.51
C LYS A 329 -5.60 -0.09 -9.95
N VAL A 330 -4.52 0.32 -10.62
CA VAL A 330 -3.35 -0.54 -10.85
C VAL A 330 -2.35 -0.29 -9.74
N GLU A 331 -2.06 -1.31 -8.94
CA GLU A 331 -1.18 -1.24 -7.78
C GLU A 331 0.08 -2.07 -7.99
N MET A 332 1.23 -1.48 -7.67
CA MET A 332 2.53 -2.14 -7.60
C MET A 332 2.91 -2.40 -6.15
N VAL A 333 3.41 -3.60 -5.84
CA VAL A 333 3.93 -3.99 -4.52
C VAL A 333 5.29 -4.65 -4.68
N ILE A 334 6.24 -4.27 -3.83
CA ILE A 334 7.57 -4.84 -3.79
C ILE A 334 7.89 -5.35 -2.38
N LEU A 335 8.40 -6.57 -2.29
CA LEU A 335 9.03 -7.11 -1.07
C LEU A 335 10.54 -7.19 -1.30
N CYS A 336 11.33 -6.60 -0.41
CA CYS A 336 12.79 -6.55 -0.56
C CYS A 336 13.54 -6.80 0.76
N ALA A 337 14.87 -6.90 0.68
CA ALA A 337 15.71 -6.87 1.87
C ALA A 337 15.71 -5.46 2.48
N GLU A 338 16.05 -5.37 3.77
CA GLU A 338 16.02 -4.13 4.56
C GLU A 338 16.90 -3.04 3.93
N GLU A 339 18.12 -3.40 3.53
CA GLU A 339 19.14 -2.49 3.02
C GLU A 339 18.81 -1.93 1.64
N GLN A 340 17.81 -2.48 0.96
CA GLN A 340 17.40 -2.09 -0.39
C GLN A 340 16.21 -1.14 -0.41
N SER A 341 15.47 -0.99 0.71
CA SER A 341 14.13 -0.41 0.65
C SER A 341 14.10 1.03 0.16
N ASP A 342 15.06 1.87 0.58
CA ASP A 342 15.05 3.28 0.18
C ASP A 342 15.39 3.46 -1.30
N ALA A 343 16.34 2.70 -1.82
CA ALA A 343 16.67 2.70 -3.26
C ALA A 343 15.48 2.19 -4.10
N ILE A 344 14.76 1.17 -3.62
CA ILE A 344 13.58 0.62 -4.30
C ILE A 344 12.41 1.61 -4.27
N LEU A 345 12.28 2.45 -3.26
CA LEU A 345 11.27 3.53 -3.26
C LEU A 345 11.51 4.49 -4.42
N GLU A 346 12.77 4.88 -4.66
CA GLU A 346 13.14 5.73 -5.78
C GLU A 346 12.90 5.04 -7.14
N GLU A 347 13.22 3.74 -7.27
CA GLU A 347 12.86 2.94 -8.46
C GLU A 347 11.35 2.93 -8.70
N LEU A 348 10.56 2.68 -7.64
CA LEU A 348 9.10 2.61 -7.73
C LEU A 348 8.51 3.95 -8.15
N ARG A 349 9.01 5.06 -7.61
CA ARG A 349 8.64 6.42 -8.01
C ARG A 349 8.98 6.67 -9.48
N ALA A 350 10.16 6.25 -9.93
CA ALA A 350 10.57 6.41 -11.33
C ALA A 350 9.61 5.71 -12.31
N VAL A 351 9.09 4.53 -11.97
CA VAL A 351 8.06 3.84 -12.76
C VAL A 351 6.76 4.67 -12.83
N GLN A 352 6.35 5.29 -11.72
CA GLN A 352 5.18 6.18 -11.70
C GLN A 352 5.40 7.44 -12.54
N GLU A 353 6.58 8.05 -12.45
CA GLU A 353 6.97 9.21 -13.27
C GLU A 353 6.96 8.87 -14.77
N GLU A 354 7.39 7.66 -15.17
CA GLU A 354 7.31 7.19 -16.55
C GLU A 354 5.86 7.03 -17.01
N ILE A 355 5.03 6.32 -16.23
CA ILE A 355 3.62 6.11 -16.56
C ILE A 355 2.90 7.44 -16.75
N LEU A 356 3.00 8.33 -15.76
CA LEU A 356 2.28 9.60 -15.74
C LEU A 356 2.89 10.64 -16.68
N GLY A 357 4.21 10.71 -16.80
CA GLY A 357 4.91 11.66 -17.67
C GLY A 357 4.56 11.47 -19.14
N ALA A 358 4.37 10.23 -19.58
CA ALA A 358 3.93 9.90 -20.94
C ALA A 358 2.51 10.41 -21.27
N LEU A 359 1.68 10.73 -20.28
CA LEU A 359 0.30 11.19 -20.48
C LEU A 359 0.20 12.66 -20.89
N GLY A 360 1.31 13.41 -20.92
CA GLY A 360 1.29 14.80 -21.39
C GLY A 360 0.66 15.79 -20.40
N LEU A 361 0.62 15.42 -19.12
CA LEU A 361 0.06 16.24 -18.04
C LEU A 361 1.13 17.13 -17.39
N SER A 362 0.71 18.25 -16.81
CA SER A 362 1.55 19.04 -15.89
C SER A 362 1.54 18.38 -14.52
N LEU A 363 2.68 17.85 -14.08
CA LEU A 363 2.79 17.07 -12.85
C LEU A 363 3.74 17.71 -11.83
N ARG A 364 3.52 17.41 -10.56
CA ARG A 364 4.48 17.68 -9.48
C ARG A 364 4.63 16.45 -8.58
N VAL A 365 5.86 16.18 -8.17
CA VAL A 365 6.23 15.13 -7.22
C VAL A 365 6.46 15.77 -5.87
N LEU A 366 5.80 15.27 -4.83
CA LEU A 366 5.83 15.80 -3.48
C LEU A 366 6.37 14.75 -2.50
N ASP A 367 7.28 15.16 -1.61
CA ASP A 367 7.67 14.39 -0.43
C ASP A 367 6.68 14.71 0.70
N MET A 368 5.89 13.72 1.09
CA MET A 368 4.71 13.94 1.94
C MET A 368 5.10 14.10 3.41
N PRO A 369 4.45 15.04 4.12
CA PRO A 369 4.80 15.37 5.49
C PRO A 369 4.26 14.36 6.50
N THR A 370 4.70 14.46 7.75
CA THR A 370 4.43 13.48 8.82
C THR A 370 2.95 13.17 9.04
N GLU A 371 2.04 14.15 8.95
CA GLU A 371 0.61 13.92 9.15
C GLU A 371 -0.07 13.14 7.99
N GLU A 372 0.58 13.09 6.82
CA GLU A 372 0.07 12.45 5.59
C GLU A 372 0.64 11.05 5.33
N LEU A 373 1.48 10.52 6.24
CA LEU A 373 2.08 9.18 6.10
C LEU A 373 1.12 8.03 6.44
N GLY A 374 0.03 8.31 7.17
CA GLY A 374 -0.83 7.27 7.72
C GLY A 374 -0.11 6.36 8.72
N ALA A 375 -0.58 5.11 8.85
CA ALA A 375 -0.07 4.18 9.85
C ALA A 375 1.18 3.41 9.40
N SER A 376 1.25 2.97 8.14
CA SER A 376 2.28 2.04 7.66
C SER A 376 3.51 2.71 7.06
N ALA A 377 3.36 3.87 6.40
CA ALA A 377 4.44 4.47 5.65
C ALA A 377 5.53 5.05 6.57
N HIS A 378 6.78 4.68 6.27
CA HIS A 378 8.01 5.28 6.78
C HIS A 378 8.35 6.57 6.01
N ARG A 379 8.20 6.53 4.67
CA ARG A 379 8.34 7.65 3.74
C ARG A 379 7.32 7.50 2.62
N LYS A 380 6.78 8.62 2.11
CA LYS A 380 5.75 8.63 1.08
C LYS A 380 6.01 9.74 0.06
N TYR A 381 5.86 9.42 -1.22
CA TYR A 381 5.83 10.38 -2.31
C TYR A 381 4.47 10.37 -2.99
N ASP A 382 3.92 11.55 -3.26
CA ASP A 382 2.71 11.70 -4.06
C ASP A 382 3.05 12.39 -5.39
N ILE A 383 2.37 12.01 -6.47
CA ILE A 383 2.43 12.68 -7.77
C ILE A 383 1.06 13.25 -8.07
N GLU A 384 1.01 14.57 -8.26
CA GLU A 384 -0.21 15.30 -8.54
C GLU A 384 -0.22 15.88 -9.95
N ALA A 385 -1.39 15.95 -10.57
CA ALA A 385 -1.61 16.69 -11.80
C ALA A 385 -2.39 17.98 -11.56
N TRP A 386 -2.09 19.00 -12.36
CA TRP A 386 -2.95 20.18 -12.44
C TRP A 386 -4.27 19.83 -13.13
N MET A 387 -5.39 20.08 -12.43
CA MET A 387 -6.75 19.87 -12.93
C MET A 387 -7.43 21.24 -13.07
N PRO A 388 -7.52 21.81 -14.29
CA PRO A 388 -7.92 23.21 -14.47
C PRO A 388 -9.39 23.52 -14.20
N GLY A 389 -10.31 22.61 -14.54
CA GLY A 389 -11.72 22.76 -14.20
C GLY A 389 -11.93 22.74 -12.70
N ARG A 390 -11.17 21.87 -12.01
CA ARG A 390 -11.12 21.83 -10.55
C ARG A 390 -10.36 23.02 -9.93
N GLY A 391 -9.44 23.64 -10.68
CA GLY A 391 -8.61 24.75 -10.21
C GLY A 391 -7.60 24.39 -9.13
N LYS A 392 -7.23 23.10 -9.00
CA LYS A 392 -6.32 22.60 -7.98
C LYS A 392 -5.43 21.49 -8.53
N TRP A 393 -4.31 21.26 -7.86
CA TRP A 393 -3.56 20.03 -8.01
C TRP A 393 -4.34 18.86 -7.40
N GLY A 394 -4.23 17.69 -8.02
CA GLY A 394 -4.85 16.48 -7.50
C GLY A 394 -3.96 15.25 -7.62
N GLU A 395 -3.82 14.53 -6.52
CA GLU A 395 -3.05 13.28 -6.41
C GLU A 395 -3.54 12.22 -7.41
N LEU A 396 -2.66 11.79 -8.30
CA LEU A 396 -2.89 10.68 -9.23
C LEU A 396 -2.27 9.36 -8.76
N SER A 397 -1.24 9.46 -7.92
CA SER A 397 -0.39 8.36 -7.54
C SER A 397 0.31 8.65 -6.22
N SER A 398 0.55 7.60 -5.44
CA SER A 398 1.35 7.62 -4.22
C SER A 398 2.29 6.41 -4.19
N ALA A 399 3.48 6.56 -3.61
CA ALA A 399 4.44 5.48 -3.35
C ALA A 399 4.93 5.56 -1.92
N SER A 400 4.93 4.43 -1.21
CA SER A 400 5.33 4.36 0.20
C SER A 400 6.35 3.26 0.43
N ASN A 401 7.37 3.57 1.24
CA ASN A 401 8.19 2.56 1.90
C ASN A 401 7.54 2.26 3.26
N CYS A 402 7.07 1.05 3.47
CA CYS A 402 6.42 0.61 4.71
C CYS A 402 7.38 -0.14 5.65
N THR A 403 8.67 -0.23 5.28
CA THR A 403 9.70 -1.00 5.98
C THR A 403 9.16 -2.36 6.41
N ASP A 404 9.41 -2.80 7.64
CA ASP A 404 8.94 -4.06 8.17
C ASP A 404 7.54 -3.97 8.85
N PHE A 405 6.81 -2.86 8.71
CA PHE A 405 5.52 -2.65 9.40
C PHE A 405 4.52 -3.76 9.09
N GLN A 406 4.31 -4.04 7.79
CA GLN A 406 3.34 -5.04 7.32
C GLN A 406 3.90 -6.45 7.45
N SER A 407 5.19 -6.64 7.16
CA SER A 407 5.84 -7.96 7.22
C SER A 407 5.91 -8.51 8.64
N ARG A 408 6.13 -7.67 9.65
CA ARG A 408 6.02 -8.05 11.08
C ARG A 408 4.63 -8.50 11.48
N ARG A 409 3.60 -7.86 10.93
CA ARG A 409 2.18 -8.16 11.20
C ARG A 409 1.67 -9.40 10.47
N LEU A 410 2.30 -9.74 9.34
CA LEU A 410 1.95 -10.90 8.49
C LEU A 410 2.96 -12.06 8.61
N GLY A 411 4.06 -11.88 9.35
CA GLY A 411 5.08 -12.91 9.55
C GLY A 411 5.95 -13.20 8.32
N ILE A 412 6.20 -12.20 7.47
CA ILE A 412 6.93 -12.34 6.21
C ILE A 412 8.43 -12.13 6.45
N ARG A 413 9.24 -13.15 6.21
CA ARG A 413 10.67 -13.16 6.57
C ARG A 413 11.57 -13.50 5.40
N TYR A 414 12.86 -13.27 5.57
CA TYR A 414 13.89 -13.80 4.68
C TYR A 414 15.14 -14.24 5.46
N ARG A 415 15.97 -15.05 4.80
CA ARG A 415 17.31 -15.43 5.27
C ARG A 415 18.34 -14.51 4.60
N PRO A 416 18.99 -13.59 5.34
CA PRO A 416 20.10 -12.80 4.83
C PRO A 416 21.24 -13.69 4.34
N SER A 417 21.92 -13.27 3.26
CA SER A 417 23.08 -13.98 2.70
C SER A 417 24.32 -13.91 3.60
N HIS A 418 24.46 -12.83 4.36
CA HIS A 418 25.48 -12.66 5.40
C HIS A 418 24.79 -12.62 6.76
N ALA A 419 25.10 -13.59 7.64
CA ALA A 419 24.80 -13.40 9.06
C ALA A 419 25.62 -12.20 9.54
N PRO A 420 25.07 -11.27 10.33
CA PRO A 420 25.92 -10.33 11.06
C PRO A 420 26.92 -11.18 11.85
N SER A 421 28.22 -10.95 11.62
CA SER A 421 29.27 -11.49 12.48
C SER A 421 28.91 -11.12 13.90
N SER A 422 28.96 -12.09 14.80
CA SER A 422 28.63 -11.99 16.22
C SER A 422 29.51 -10.97 16.97
N GLY A 423 29.27 -9.68 16.74
CA GLY A 423 30.05 -8.55 17.26
C GLY A 423 29.25 -7.27 17.43
N GLU A 424 28.15 -7.09 16.71
CA GLU A 424 27.18 -6.01 16.95
C GLU A 424 25.82 -6.63 17.27
N ALA A 425 25.73 -7.20 18.47
CA ALA A 425 24.45 -7.57 19.04
C ALA A 425 23.70 -6.28 19.41
N SER A 426 22.78 -5.84 18.56
CA SER A 426 21.57 -5.23 19.10
C SER A 426 20.91 -6.32 19.98
N ALA A 427 20.66 -5.97 21.24
CA ALA A 427 20.16 -6.86 22.28
C ALA A 427 18.67 -7.24 22.09
N ASP A 428 18.28 -7.56 20.85
CA ASP A 428 16.89 -7.73 20.43
C ASP A 428 16.65 -9.17 19.96
N ALA A 429 16.28 -10.05 20.89
CA ALA A 429 15.30 -11.15 20.72
C ALA A 429 15.45 -12.18 21.84
N SER A 430 14.90 -11.89 23.02
CA SER A 430 14.64 -12.89 24.05
C SER A 430 13.14 -13.04 24.32
N THR A 431 12.31 -13.15 23.28
CA THR A 431 10.84 -13.30 23.45
C THR A 431 10.18 -14.14 22.36
N SER A 432 10.65 -15.39 22.17
CA SER A 432 9.74 -16.46 21.70
C SER A 432 10.26 -17.83 22.12
N ALA A 433 9.68 -18.38 23.19
CA ALA A 433 9.95 -19.74 23.66
C ALA A 433 9.21 -20.77 22.79
N ALA A 434 9.79 -21.11 21.65
CA ALA A 434 9.59 -22.36 20.91
C ALA A 434 10.54 -22.42 19.69
N ALA A 435 11.85 -22.36 19.91
CA ALA A 435 12.82 -22.67 18.87
C ALA A 435 13.90 -23.59 19.46
N VAL A 436 13.74 -24.88 19.20
CA VAL A 436 14.81 -25.87 19.35
C VAL A 436 16.00 -25.41 18.50
N ARG A 437 17.18 -25.48 19.12
CA ARG A 437 18.52 -25.22 18.57
C ARG A 437 18.60 -25.39 17.04
N SER A 438 18.73 -24.28 16.32
CA SER A 438 19.32 -24.26 14.98
C SER A 438 20.39 -23.18 14.93
N SER A 439 21.65 -23.59 14.78
CA SER A 439 22.83 -22.75 14.58
C SER A 439 22.86 -22.12 13.16
N GLY A 440 21.75 -21.52 12.75
CA GLY A 440 21.57 -20.89 11.44
C GLY A 440 21.50 -19.36 11.54
N PRO A 441 21.70 -18.63 10.43
CA PRO A 441 21.55 -17.17 10.39
C PRO A 441 20.16 -16.74 10.88
N LYS A 442 20.11 -15.68 11.69
CA LYS A 442 18.87 -15.11 12.23
C LYS A 442 17.98 -14.65 11.07
N LEU A 443 16.70 -15.02 11.11
CA LEU A 443 15.72 -14.57 10.11
C LEU A 443 15.45 -13.07 10.30
N ALA A 444 15.45 -12.33 9.20
CA ALA A 444 15.05 -10.92 9.15
C ALA A 444 13.64 -10.78 8.55
N PHE A 445 12.98 -9.66 8.81
CA PHE A 445 11.70 -9.34 8.15
C PHE A 445 11.98 -8.63 6.84
N VAL A 446 11.21 -8.95 5.80
CA VAL A 446 11.31 -8.20 4.54
C VAL A 446 10.80 -6.78 4.73
N HIS A 447 11.29 -5.84 3.94
CA HIS A 447 10.64 -4.55 3.78
C HIS A 447 9.56 -4.63 2.70
N THR A 448 8.44 -3.94 2.90
CA THR A 448 7.35 -3.83 1.91
C THR A 448 7.26 -2.40 1.37
N LEU A 449 7.05 -2.29 0.07
CA LEU A 449 6.78 -1.03 -0.62
C LEU A 449 5.56 -1.19 -1.50
N ASN A 450 4.79 -0.11 -1.64
CA ASN A 450 3.62 -0.07 -2.50
C ASN A 450 3.57 1.23 -3.29
N GLY A 451 3.02 1.17 -4.49
CA GLY A 451 2.96 2.30 -5.40
C GLY A 451 1.74 2.20 -6.31
N THR A 452 0.95 3.27 -6.37
CA THR A 452 -0.15 3.37 -7.34
C THR A 452 0.45 3.60 -8.72
N ALA A 453 0.27 2.66 -9.65
CA ALA A 453 0.65 2.88 -11.05
C ALA A 453 -0.38 3.76 -11.78
N ALA A 454 -1.67 3.56 -11.48
CA ALA A 454 -2.75 4.36 -12.05
C ALA A 454 -4.01 4.33 -11.15
N ALA A 455 -4.44 5.50 -10.67
CA ALA A 455 -5.78 5.71 -10.09
C ALA A 455 -6.74 6.22 -11.17
N ILE A 456 -7.54 5.32 -11.74
CA ILE A 456 -8.22 5.56 -13.02
C ILE A 456 -9.17 6.76 -13.01
N PRO A 457 -10.07 6.97 -12.03
CA PRO A 457 -11.02 8.08 -12.09
C PRO A 457 -10.34 9.45 -12.12
N ARG A 458 -9.30 9.64 -11.30
CA ARG A 458 -8.57 10.92 -11.24
C ARG A 458 -7.73 11.15 -12.49
N LEU A 459 -7.24 10.08 -13.13
CA LEU A 459 -6.60 10.18 -14.44
C LEU A 459 -7.60 10.60 -15.52
N ILE A 460 -8.82 10.07 -15.51
CA ILE A 460 -9.88 10.49 -16.42
C ILE A 460 -10.19 11.98 -16.22
N VAL A 461 -10.31 12.45 -14.98
CA VAL A 461 -10.47 13.89 -14.67
C VAL A 461 -9.32 14.69 -15.28
N ALA A 462 -8.07 14.36 -14.93
CA ALA A 462 -6.91 15.12 -15.40
C ALA A 462 -6.81 15.17 -16.93
N LEU A 463 -7.04 14.05 -17.62
CA LEU A 463 -6.98 13.94 -19.08
C LEU A 463 -8.12 14.68 -19.75
N LEU A 464 -9.35 14.55 -19.23
CA LEU A 464 -10.52 15.22 -19.78
C LEU A 464 -10.39 16.74 -19.62
N GLU A 465 -10.09 17.20 -18.40
CA GLU A 465 -9.97 18.61 -18.11
C GLU A 465 -8.78 19.24 -18.83
N ASN A 466 -7.69 18.53 -19.15
CA ASN A 466 -6.57 19.08 -19.91
C ASN A 466 -6.70 18.91 -21.42
N GLY A 467 -7.37 17.86 -21.90
CA GLY A 467 -7.46 17.48 -23.31
C GLY A 467 -8.73 17.90 -24.04
N ALA A 468 -9.79 18.33 -23.34
CA ALA A 468 -11.02 18.76 -24.01
C ALA A 468 -10.81 20.01 -24.88
N VAL A 469 -11.19 19.93 -26.15
CA VAL A 469 -11.26 21.07 -27.09
C VAL A 469 -12.71 21.53 -27.12
N ILE A 470 -12.95 22.70 -26.52
CA ILE A 470 -14.28 23.28 -26.38
C ILE A 470 -14.50 24.27 -27.51
N ASP A 471 -15.61 24.12 -28.24
CA ASP A 471 -16.04 25.07 -29.24
C ASP A 471 -16.51 26.37 -28.55
N SER A 472 -15.90 27.50 -28.91
CA SER A 472 -16.10 28.77 -28.21
C SER A 472 -17.48 29.39 -28.43
N GLN A 473 -18.23 28.97 -29.46
CA GLN A 473 -19.56 29.51 -29.75
C GLN A 473 -20.67 28.70 -29.05
N SER A 474 -20.54 27.37 -29.05
CA SER A 474 -21.54 26.46 -28.50
C SER A 474 -21.27 26.02 -27.07
N GLY A 475 -20.03 26.17 -26.59
CA GLY A 475 -19.59 25.67 -25.28
C GLY A 475 -19.53 24.13 -25.20
N ARG A 476 -19.69 23.42 -26.33
CA ARG A 476 -19.65 21.96 -26.39
C ARG A 476 -18.24 21.46 -26.66
N VAL A 477 -17.94 20.23 -26.24
CA VAL A 477 -16.68 19.57 -26.59
C VAL A 477 -16.79 19.07 -28.02
N ASP A 478 -15.91 19.56 -28.88
CA ASP A 478 -15.76 19.08 -30.26
C ASP A 478 -15.00 17.75 -30.26
N ARG A 479 -13.86 17.73 -29.57
CA ARG A 479 -12.99 16.55 -29.43
C ARG A 479 -12.19 16.55 -28.14
N VAL A 480 -11.67 15.40 -27.75
CA VAL A 480 -10.78 15.20 -26.61
C VAL A 480 -9.43 14.74 -27.10
N ARG A 481 -8.40 15.51 -26.75
CA ARG A 481 -7.00 15.19 -27.02
C ARG A 481 -6.50 14.18 -26.00
N LEU A 482 -6.10 13.00 -26.45
CA LEU A 482 -5.56 11.92 -25.61
C LEU A 482 -4.15 11.52 -26.05
N PRO A 483 -3.28 11.09 -25.13
CA PRO A 483 -1.90 10.75 -25.44
C PRO A 483 -1.81 9.43 -26.24
N ALA A 484 -0.96 9.42 -27.27
CA ALA A 484 -0.80 8.33 -28.22
C ALA A 484 -0.28 7.02 -27.58
N CYS A 485 0.29 7.07 -26.38
CA CYS A 485 0.65 5.86 -25.62
C CYS A 485 -0.56 5.00 -25.26
N LEU A 486 -1.77 5.55 -25.24
CA LEU A 486 -3.01 4.80 -24.98
C LEU A 486 -3.58 4.14 -26.24
N LYS A 487 -3.17 4.57 -27.44
CA LYS A 487 -3.70 4.09 -28.72
C LYS A 487 -3.58 2.57 -28.91
N PRO A 488 -2.47 1.90 -28.54
CA PRO A 488 -2.36 0.43 -28.64
C PRO A 488 -3.39 -0.32 -27.79
N PHE A 489 -3.93 0.32 -26.75
CA PHE A 489 -4.87 -0.26 -25.79
C PHE A 489 -6.32 0.19 -26.02
N TRP A 490 -6.57 1.01 -27.05
CA TRP A 490 -7.88 1.55 -27.35
C TRP A 490 -8.75 0.54 -28.10
N LEU A 491 -9.86 0.11 -27.49
CA LEU A 491 -10.73 -0.92 -28.06
C LEU A 491 -11.79 -0.38 -29.04
N GLY A 492 -12.00 0.94 -29.10
CA GLY A 492 -13.14 1.56 -29.80
C GLY A 492 -13.15 1.47 -31.32
N ARG A 493 -12.05 1.07 -31.98
CA ARG A 493 -11.89 0.90 -33.45
C ARG A 493 -12.99 1.58 -34.31
N GLY A 494 -12.90 2.90 -34.53
CA GLY A 494 -13.87 3.67 -35.33
C GLY A 494 -14.93 4.42 -34.53
N THR A 495 -15.03 4.22 -33.21
CA THR A 495 -15.79 5.08 -32.28
C THR A 495 -14.95 6.22 -31.70
N ASP A 496 -13.75 6.45 -32.24
CA ASP A 496 -12.79 7.47 -31.82
C ASP A 496 -12.96 8.79 -32.59
N THR A 497 -14.12 9.03 -33.21
CA THR A 497 -14.36 10.22 -34.05
C THR A 497 -14.17 11.54 -33.32
N ARG A 498 -14.33 11.54 -31.98
CA ARG A 498 -14.09 12.68 -31.09
C ARG A 498 -12.77 12.60 -30.33
N ILE A 499 -11.88 11.65 -30.64
CA ILE A 499 -10.57 11.51 -29.99
C ILE A 499 -9.48 11.97 -30.96
N GLU A 500 -8.68 12.94 -30.52
CA GLU A 500 -7.47 13.39 -31.21
C GLU A 500 -6.25 12.80 -30.51
N TRP A 501 -5.42 12.03 -31.22
CA TRP A 501 -4.22 11.43 -30.65
C TRP A 501 -3.04 12.41 -30.68
N VAL A 502 -2.51 12.75 -29.51
CA VAL A 502 -1.35 13.64 -29.32
C VAL A 502 -0.08 12.80 -29.11
N PRO A 503 1.09 13.15 -29.66
CA PRO A 503 2.32 12.41 -29.40
C PRO A 503 2.60 12.22 -27.90
N THR A 504 3.17 11.06 -27.54
CA THR A 504 3.42 10.69 -26.14
C THR A 504 4.30 11.72 -25.43
N GLY A 505 3.88 12.15 -24.24
CA GLY A 505 4.58 13.13 -23.42
C GLY A 505 4.41 14.60 -23.83
N GLU A 506 3.79 14.88 -24.99
CA GLU A 506 3.48 16.25 -25.39
C GLU A 506 2.25 16.78 -24.65
N SER A 507 2.18 18.11 -24.50
CA SER A 507 1.07 18.77 -23.82
C SER A 507 -0.27 18.47 -24.50
N LEU A 508 -1.25 18.04 -23.70
CA LEU A 508 -2.63 17.87 -24.19
C LEU A 508 -3.33 19.20 -24.48
N ARG A 509 -2.76 20.33 -24.04
CA ARG A 509 -3.29 21.66 -24.32
C ARG A 509 -2.77 22.18 -25.65
N LEU A 510 -3.62 22.91 -26.36
CA LEU A 510 -3.19 23.65 -27.54
C LEU A 510 -2.39 24.90 -27.10
N PRO A 511 -1.40 25.36 -27.88
CA PRO A 511 -0.45 26.41 -27.50
C PRO A 511 -1.03 27.78 -27.16
#